data_AF-A0A565B478-F1
#
_entry.id   AF-A0A565B478-F1
#
_cell.length_a   1.000
_cell.length_b   1.000
_cell.length_c   1.000
_cell.angle_alpha   90.00
_cell.angle_beta   90.00
_cell.angle_gamma   90.00
#
_symmetry.space_group_name_H-M   'P 1'
#
loop_
_entity.id
_entity.type
_entity.pdbx_description
1 polymer ?
#
loop_
_entity_poly.entity_id
_entity_poly.type
_entity_poly.pdbx_seq_one_letter_code
_entity_poly.pdbx_strand_id
1 'polypeptide(L)' 'MAGNESDNNIWWDIESAGVPKELDADLVYGLIQERLIEAGYTGNLRIRAFTATEESVPQWVADMLDNRIPVVYLDGGMF' A
#
# COMPACT_ATOMS: atom_id res chain seq x y z
N MET A 1 -24.03 17.42 -11.74
CA MET A 1 -23.20 17.75 -10.57
C MET A 1 -21.95 16.91 -10.68
N ALA A 2 -20.77 17.52 -10.79
CA ALA A 2 -19.53 16.76 -10.68
C ALA A 2 -19.47 16.25 -9.24
N GLY A 3 -19.62 14.93 -9.05
CA GLY A 3 -19.41 14.32 -7.74
C GLY A 3 -17.99 14.68 -7.32
N ASN A 4 -17.84 15.25 -6.13
CA ASN A 4 -16.52 15.55 -5.59
C ASN A 4 -15.85 14.18 -5.36
N GLU A 5 -14.96 13.74 -6.26
CA GLU A 5 -14.19 12.53 -6.03
C GLU A 5 -13.35 12.72 -4.77
N SER A 6 -13.54 11.87 -3.78
CA SER A 6 -12.69 11.85 -2.59
C SER A 6 -11.29 11.37 -2.97
N ASP A 7 -10.28 12.20 -2.70
CA ASP A 7 -8.87 11.83 -2.78
C ASP A 7 -8.51 11.03 -1.51
N ASN A 8 -8.47 9.70 -1.63
CA ASN A 8 -8.23 8.79 -0.51
C ASN A 8 -6.77 8.32 -0.52
N ASN A 9 -5.98 8.79 0.45
CA ASN A 9 -4.62 8.34 0.65
C ASN A 9 -4.60 7.25 1.73
N ILE A 10 -4.19 6.04 1.33
CA ILE A 10 -4.08 4.88 2.22
C ILE A 10 -2.60 4.64 2.49
N TRP A 11 -2.25 4.55 3.77
CA TRP A 11 -0.88 4.30 4.20
C TRP A 11 -0.75 2.87 4.70
N TRP A 12 0.13 2.11 4.08
CA TRP A 12 0.36 0.71 4.37
C TRP A 12 1.74 0.51 4.98
N ASP A 13 1.77 0.12 6.25
CA ASP A 13 2.98 -0.28 6.96
C ASP A 13 3.42 -1.69 6.52
N ILE A 14 4.51 -1.79 5.77
CA ILE A 14 5.01 -3.08 5.29
C ILE A 14 5.59 -3.92 6.44
N GLU A 15 6.11 -3.29 7.50
CA GLU A 15 6.78 -4.00 8.58
C GLU A 15 5.78 -4.65 9.54
N SER A 16 4.74 -3.91 9.93
CA SER A 16 3.72 -4.42 10.84
C SER A 16 2.59 -5.16 10.15
N ALA A 17 2.30 -4.86 8.88
CA ALA A 17 1.21 -5.44 8.10
C ALA A 17 1.67 -5.97 6.73
N GLY A 18 2.88 -6.54 6.67
CA GLY A 18 3.45 -7.11 5.45
C GLY A 18 2.69 -8.30 4.88
N VAL A 19 2.97 -8.62 3.62
CA VAL A 19 2.39 -9.79 2.94
C VAL A 19 3.11 -11.07 3.39
N PRO A 20 2.39 -12.06 3.93
CA PRO A 20 2.95 -13.38 4.22
C PRO A 20 3.56 -14.03 2.97
N LYS A 21 4.68 -14.73 3.12
CA LYS A 21 5.44 -15.31 2.01
C LYS A 21 4.63 -16.32 1.17
N GLU A 22 3.68 -16.98 1.80
CA GLU A 22 2.82 -18.00 1.19
C GLU A 22 1.68 -17.38 0.37
N LEU A 23 1.50 -16.06 0.44
CA LEU A 23 0.46 -15.33 -0.27
C LEU A 23 1.04 -14.54 -1.44
N ASP A 24 0.26 -14.48 -2.51
CA ASP A 24 0.55 -13.65 -3.67
C ASP A 24 0.32 -12.18 -3.31
N ALA A 25 1.37 -11.36 -3.41
CA ALA A 25 1.34 -9.94 -3.08
C ALA A 25 0.39 -9.14 -3.99
N ASP A 26 0.31 -9.47 -5.29
CA ASP A 26 -0.62 -8.83 -6.22
C ASP A 26 -2.07 -9.15 -5.85
N LEU A 27 -2.34 -10.38 -5.40
CA LEU A 27 -3.66 -10.76 -4.90
C LEU A 27 -4.01 -10.00 -3.62
N VAL A 28 -3.09 -9.93 -2.65
CA VAL A 28 -3.32 -9.17 -1.41
C VAL A 28 -3.60 -7.70 -1.70
N TYR A 29 -2.82 -7.08 -2.59
CA TYR A 29 -3.06 -5.70 -3.02
C TYR A 29 -4.43 -5.51 -3.67
N GLY A 30 -4.81 -6.37 -4.61
CA GLY A 30 -6.12 -6.32 -5.26
C GLY A 30 -7.27 -6.43 -4.27
N LEU A 31 -7.13 -7.34 -3.29
CA LEU A 31 -8.12 -7.51 -2.22
C LEU A 31 -8.20 -6.27 -1.31
N ILE A 32 -7.07 -5.64 -0.98
CA ILE A 32 -7.07 -4.38 -0.22
C ILE A 32 -7.88 -3.31 -0.96
N GLN A 33 -7.64 -3.14 -2.27
CA GLN A 33 -8.39 -2.17 -3.08
C GLN A 33 -9.88 -2.49 -3.12
N GLU A 34 -10.25 -3.76 -3.35
CA GLU A 34 -11.65 -4.20 -3.37
C GLU A 34 -12.34 -3.93 -2.04
N ARG A 35 -11.70 -4.28 -0.91
CA ARG A 35 -12.28 -4.05 0.44
C ARG A 35 -12.43 -2.58 0.79
N LEU A 36 -11.52 -1.72 0.32
CA LEU A 36 -11.67 -0.28 0.48
C LEU A 36 -12.89 0.24 -0.29
N ILE A 37 -13.09 -0.22 -1.53
CA ILE A 37 -14.27 0.14 -2.33
C ILE A 37 -15.55 -0.35 -1.66
N GLU A 38 -15.59 -1.61 -1.20
CA GLU A 38 -16.72 -2.18 -0.47
C GLU A 38 -17.04 -1.42 0.82
N ALA A 39 -16.01 -0.89 1.50
CA ALA A 39 -16.16 -0.06 2.69
C ALA A 39 -16.63 1.38 2.39
N GLY A 40 -16.85 1.73 1.11
CA GLY A 40 -17.35 3.03 0.67
C GLY A 40 -16.26 4.06 0.34
N TYR A 41 -14.98 3.66 0.36
CA TYR A 41 -13.92 4.51 -0.16
C TYR A 41 -14.02 4.54 -1.68
N THR A 42 -14.63 5.61 -2.20
CA THR A 42 -14.84 5.83 -3.62
C THR A 42 -14.05 7.06 -4.09
N GLY A 43 -13.74 7.14 -5.39
CA GLY A 43 -12.87 8.18 -5.93
C GLY A 43 -11.43 7.71 -6.11
N ASN A 44 -10.47 8.62 -5.98
CA ASN A 44 -9.06 8.31 -6.26
C ASN A 44 -8.40 7.62 -5.07
N LEU A 45 -8.29 6.28 -5.15
CA LEU A 45 -7.59 5.47 -4.15
C LEU A 45 -6.09 5.44 -4.47
N ARG A 46 -5.29 6.13 -3.66
CA ARG A 46 -3.83 6.08 -3.71
C ARG A 46 -3.31 5.33 -2.50
N ILE A 47 -2.90 4.09 -2.71
CA ILE A 47 -2.18 3.32 -1.70
C ILE A 47 -0.71 3.74 -1.75
N ARG A 48 -0.11 3.96 -0.58
CA ARG A 48 1.30 4.29 -0.38
C ARG A 48 1.83 3.33 0.67
N ALA A 49 2.89 2.61 0.31
CA ALA A 49 3.54 1.73 1.25
C ALA A 49 4.66 2.48 1.96
N PHE A 50 4.93 2.16 3.22
CA PHE A 50 6.05 2.72 3.96
C PHE A 50 6.75 1.66 4.79
N THR A 51 8.03 1.91 5.05
CA THR A 51 8.91 1.07 5.86
C THR A 51 10.07 1.92 6.36
N ALA A 52 10.74 1.51 7.43
CA ALA A 52 11.90 2.21 7.96
C ALA A 52 13.10 2.14 6.99
N THR A 53 13.30 1.00 6.32
CA THR A 53 14.45 0.79 5.44
C THR A 53 14.10 -0.04 4.21
N GLU A 54 14.88 0.11 3.13
CA GLU A 54 14.75 -0.74 1.94
C GLU A 54 15.00 -2.22 2.25
N GLU A 55 15.95 -2.50 3.15
CA GLU A 55 16.30 -3.85 3.59
C GLU A 55 15.15 -4.55 4.34
N SER A 56 14.23 -3.78 4.92
CA SER A 56 13.04 -4.30 5.59
C SER A 56 11.99 -4.84 4.61
N VAL A 57 12.07 -4.52 3.31
CA VAL A 57 11.10 -4.97 2.31
C VAL A 57 11.43 -6.38 1.85
N PRO A 58 10.55 -7.37 2.07
CA PRO A 58 10.82 -8.71 1.58
C PRO A 58 10.77 -8.75 0.04
N GLN A 59 11.65 -9.52 -0.60
CA GLN A 59 11.76 -9.54 -2.07
C GLN A 59 10.43 -9.89 -2.78
N TRP A 60 9.63 -10.80 -2.22
CA TRP A 60 8.32 -11.18 -2.79
C TRP A 60 7.27 -10.06 -2.69
N VAL A 61 7.54 -9.02 -1.88
CA VAL A 61 6.74 -7.80 -1.78
C VAL A 61 7.37 -6.70 -2.64
N ALA A 62 8.70 -6.64 -2.74
CA ALA A 62 9.42 -5.68 -3.56
C ALA A 62 8.96 -5.71 -5.03
N ASP A 63 8.79 -6.90 -5.61
CA ASP A 63 8.34 -7.06 -7.00
C ASP A 63 6.94 -6.45 -7.24
N MET A 64 6.04 -6.50 -6.25
CA MET A 64 4.72 -5.87 -6.29
C MET A 64 4.85 -4.35 -6.12
N LEU A 65 5.69 -3.89 -5.19
CA LEU A 65 5.90 -2.48 -4.90
C LEU A 65 6.53 -1.72 -6.08
N ASP A 66 7.62 -2.24 -6.64
CA ASP A 66 8.37 -1.64 -7.75
C ASP A 66 7.50 -1.34 -8.98
N ASN A 67 6.47 -2.16 -9.20
CA ASN A 67 5.61 -2.05 -10.38
C ASN A 67 4.34 -1.24 -10.15
N ARG A 68 3.89 -1.04 -8.90
CA ARG A 68 2.50 -0.59 -8.64
C ARG A 68 2.32 0.47 -7.57
N ILE A 69 3.21 0.55 -6.57
CA ILE A 69 2.97 1.39 -5.39
C ILE A 69 4.24 2.17 -5.03
N PRO A 70 4.16 3.50 -4.87
CA PRO A 70 5.29 4.24 -4.32
C PRO A 70 5.58 3.78 -2.89
N VAL A 71 6.83 3.39 -2.64
CA VAL A 71 7.36 3.10 -1.31
C VAL A 71 7.98 4.37 -0.75
N VAL A 72 7.60 4.72 0.47
CA VAL A 72 8.20 5.82 1.23
C VAL A 72 9.10 5.20 2.30
N TYR A 73 10.40 5.43 2.19
CA TYR A 73 11.36 5.07 3.23
C TYR A 73 11.35 6.17 4.29
N LEU A 74 10.96 5.80 5.50
CA LEU A 74 11.08 6.66 6.66
C LEU A 74 12.54 6.65 7.09
N ASP A 75 13.36 7.46 6.42
CA ASP A 75 14.75 7.67 6.80
C ASP A 75 14.76 7.97 8.30
N GLY A 76 15.58 7.25 9.07
CA GLY A 76 15.48 7.13 10.54
C GLY A 76 15.63 8.43 11.35
N GLY A 77 15.58 9.59 10.70
CA GLY A 77 15.39 10.90 11.30
C GLY A 77 13.92 11.19 11.61
N MET A 78 13.54 10.86 12.85
CA MET A 78 12.63 11.62 13.72
C MET A 78 11.41 12.34 13.08
N PHE A 79 10.21 11.92 13.48
CA PHE A 79 9.17 12.90 13.84
C PHE A 79 9.60 13.69 15.09
#